data_AF-A0A972YC96-F1
#
_entry.id   AF-A0A972YC96-F1
#
_cell.length_a   1.000
_cell.length_b   1.000
_cell.length_c   1.000
_cell.angle_alpha   90.00
_cell.angle_beta   90.00
_cell.angle_gamma   90.00
#
_symmetry.space_group_name_H-M   'P 1'
#
loop_
_entity.id
_entity.type
_entity.pdbx_description
1 polymer ?
#
loop_
_entity_poly.entity_id
_entity_poly.type
_entity_poly.pdbx_seq_one_letter_code
_entity_poly.pdbx_strand_id
1 'polypeptide(L)' 'MAGATLTLGQELAEVNAAISAVYRRKEYTTSNNITYKSEDLRELRASRRELLENINTFGSNYIMGQETEPSGDTSFVSFS' A
#
# COMPACT_ATOMS: atom_id res chain seq x y z
N MET A 1 10.73 -20.13 -1.52
CA MET A 1 10.21 -19.04 -2.37
C MET A 1 10.17 -17.81 -1.47
N ALA A 2 11.07 -16.86 -1.67
CA ALA A 2 11.01 -15.59 -0.93
C ALA A 2 9.78 -14.84 -1.45
N GLY A 3 8.73 -14.75 -0.63
CA GLY A 3 7.60 -13.88 -0.95
C GLY A 3 8.14 -12.47 -1.03
N ALA A 4 8.06 -11.84 -2.20
CA ALA A 4 8.46 -10.45 -2.35
C ALA A 4 7.59 -9.62 -1.41
N THR A 5 8.19 -9.09 -0.34
CA THR A 5 7.53 -8.12 0.52
C THR A 5 7.37 -6.86 -0.32
N LEU A 6 6.14 -6.57 -0.72
CA LEU A 6 5.83 -5.28 -1.31
C LEU A 6 6.11 -4.20 -0.28
N THR A 7 6.56 -3.04 -0.73
CA THR A 7 6.60 -1.90 0.19
C THR A 7 5.33 -1.13 0.20
N LEU A 8 5.21 -0.29 1.22
CA LEU A 8 4.07 0.59 1.44
C LEU A 8 3.70 1.40 0.18
N GLY A 9 4.69 1.82 -0.60
CA GLY A 9 4.46 2.52 -1.87
C GLY A 9 3.82 1.63 -2.95
N GLN A 10 4.29 0.38 -3.07
CA GLN A 10 3.74 -0.60 -4.01
C GLN A 10 2.35 -1.07 -3.57
N GLU A 11 2.17 -1.36 -2.27
CA GLU A 11 0.87 -1.72 -1.70
C GLU A 11 -0.15 -0.59 -1.91
N LEU A 12 0.25 0.67 -1.69
CA LEU A 12 -0.63 1.82 -1.95
C LEU A 12 -0.99 1.94 -3.44
N ALA A 13 -0.04 1.68 -4.34
CA ALA A 13 -0.30 1.70 -5.78
C ALA A 13 -1.29 0.59 -6.19
N GLU A 14 -1.15 -0.62 -5.64
CA GLU A 14 -2.07 -1.73 -5.88
C GLU A 14 -3.48 -1.44 -5.37
N VAL A 15 -3.60 -0.91 -4.14
CA VAL A 15 -4.90 -0.53 -3.57
C VAL A 15 -5.56 0.58 -4.40
N ASN A 16 -4.80 1.59 -4.85
CA ASN A 16 -5.33 2.62 -5.73
C ASN A 16 -5.80 2.05 -7.09
N ALA A 17 -5.06 1.11 -7.67
CA ALA A 17 -5.44 0.43 -8.90
C ALA A 17 -6.73 -0.38 -8.71
N ALA A 18 -6.83 -1.13 -7.61
CA ALA A 18 -8.03 -1.89 -7.26
C ALA A 18 -9.25 -0.98 -7.08
N ILE A 19 -9.13 0.12 -6.33
CA ILE A 19 -10.22 1.11 -6.17
C ILE A 19 -10.67 1.63 -7.54
N SER A 20 -9.74 2.06 -8.39
CA SER A 20 -10.05 2.61 -9.72
C SER A 20 -10.71 1.58 -10.63
N ALA A 21 -10.21 0.34 -10.62
CA ALA A 21 -10.73 -0.75 -11.43
C ALA A 21 -12.13 -1.17 -10.98
N VAL A 22 -12.34 -1.36 -9.67
CA VAL A 22 -13.65 -1.68 -9.10
C VAL A 22 -14.66 -0.56 -9.35
N TYR A 23 -14.26 0.71 -9.25
CA TYR A 23 -15.12 1.83 -9.62
C TYR A 23 -15.61 1.78 -11.07
N ARG A 24 -14.76 1.33 -12.00
CA ARG A 24 -15.07 1.27 -13.44
C ARG A 24 -15.81 0.01 -13.85
N ARG A 25 -15.44 -1.14 -13.28
CA ARG A 25 -15.84 -2.48 -13.75
C ARG A 25 -16.72 -3.23 -12.77
N LYS A 26 -16.94 -2.67 -11.57
CA LYS A 26 -17.63 -3.29 -10.42
C LYS A 26 -16.93 -4.51 -9.82
N GLU A 27 -15.90 -5.03 -10.49
CA GLU A 27 -15.08 -6.16 -10.09
C GLU A 27 -13.65 -6.02 -10.66
N TYR A 28 -12.64 -6.47 -9.91
CA TYR A 28 -11.23 -6.49 -10.32
C TYR A 28 -10.48 -7.62 -9.65
N THR A 29 -9.80 -8.46 -10.43
CA THR A 29 -8.91 -9.51 -9.93
C THR A 29 -7.46 -9.08 -10.06
N THR A 30 -6.72 -9.11 -8.95
CA THR A 30 -5.28 -8.79 -8.90
C THR A 30 -4.44 -9.91 -9.52
N SER A 31 -3.16 -9.63 -9.77
CA SER A 31 -2.16 -10.63 -10.19
C SER A 31 -2.02 -11.80 -9.20
N ASN A 32 -2.38 -11.58 -7.94
CA ASN A 32 -2.31 -12.57 -6.87
C ASN A 32 -3.63 -13.33 -6.69
N ASN A 33 -4.52 -13.28 -7.69
CA ASN A 33 -5.85 -13.92 -7.70
C ASN A 33 -6.83 -13.43 -6.61
N ILE A 34 -6.60 -12.25 -6.04
CA ILE A 34 -7.55 -11.62 -5.12
C ILE A 34 -8.59 -10.86 -5.95
N THR A 35 -9.86 -11.16 -5.77
CA THR A 35 -10.95 -10.46 -6.47
C THR A 35 -11.62 -9.47 -5.54
N TYR A 36 -11.65 -8.21 -5.96
CA TYR A 36 -12.36 -7.12 -5.29
C TYR A 36 -13.62 -6.78 -6.05
N LYS A 37 -14.68 -6.47 -5.32
CA LYS A 37 -15.99 -6.08 -5.83
C LYS A 37 -16.39 -4.70 -5.30
N SER A 38 -17.49 -4.18 -5.85
CA SER A 38 -18.02 -2.85 -5.47
C SER A 38 -18.31 -2.72 -3.98
N GLU A 39 -18.71 -3.81 -3.33
CA GLU A 39 -18.93 -3.88 -1.87
C GLU A 39 -17.63 -3.69 -1.07
N ASP A 40 -16.50 -4.14 -1.63
CA ASP A 40 -15.17 -4.05 -1.01
C ASP A 40 -14.57 -2.65 -1.15
N LEU A 41 -15.20 -1.72 -1.89
CA LEU A 41 -14.70 -0.34 -2.03
C LEU A 41 -14.54 0.37 -0.68
N ARG A 42 -15.39 0.03 0.30
CA ARG A 42 -15.28 0.60 1.65
C ARG A 42 -13.99 0.14 2.34
N GLU A 43 -13.68 -1.15 2.24
CA GLU A 43 -12.51 -1.77 2.85
C GLU A 43 -11.23 -1.34 2.13
N LEU A 44 -11.22 -1.34 0.79
CA LEU A 44 -10.10 -0.83 0.00
C LEU A 44 -9.77 0.63 0.34
N ARG A 45 -10.77 1.47 0.57
CA ARG A 45 -10.56 2.86 1.02
C ARG A 45 -10.04 2.96 2.43
N ALA A 46 -10.40 2.03 3.31
CA ALA A 46 -9.85 1.98 4.67
C ALA A 46 -8.38 1.59 4.63
N SER A 47 -8.04 0.50 3.91
CA SER A 47 -6.66 0.07 3.68
C SER A 47 -5.81 1.19 3.06
N ARG A 48 -6.35 1.93 2.08
CA ARG A 48 -5.66 3.11 1.53
C ARG A 48 -5.33 4.17 2.58
N ARG A 49 -6.25 4.43 3.53
CA ARG A 49 -6.01 5.42 4.60
C ARG A 49 -4.93 4.95 5.56
N GLU A 50 -5.00 3.69 6.00
CA GLU A 50 -4.00 3.09 6.87
C GLU A 50 -2.60 3.11 6.23
N LEU A 51 -2.50 2.76 4.93
CA LEU A 51 -1.24 2.83 4.20
C LEU A 51 -0.68 4.26 4.13
N LEU A 52 -1.54 5.26 3.91
CA LEU A 52 -1.12 6.66 3.91
C LEU A 52 -0.68 7.14 5.30
N GLU A 53 -1.36 6.73 6.36
CA GLU A 53 -0.98 7.02 7.75
C GLU A 53 0.36 6.39 8.10
N ASN A 54 0.57 5.13 7.68
CA ASN A 54 1.84 4.44 7.85
C ASN A 54 2.95 5.19 7.10
N ILE A 55 2.78 5.49 5.81
CA ILE A 55 3.77 6.24 5.02
C ILE A 55 4.08 7.59 5.67
N ASN A 56 3.06 8.32 6.14
CA ASN A 56 3.24 9.61 6.79
C ASN A 56 4.01 9.48 8.12
N THR A 57 3.70 8.46 8.91
CA THR A 57 4.39 8.16 10.18
C THR A 57 5.84 7.78 9.93
N PHE A 58 6.10 6.90 8.96
CA PHE A 58 7.46 6.53 8.54
C PHE A 58 8.25 7.74 8.04
N GLY A 59 7.67 8.55 7.16
CA GLY A 59 8.30 9.77 6.67
C GLY A 59 8.61 10.77 7.79
N SER A 60 7.67 10.94 8.73
CA SER A 60 7.86 11.81 9.90
C SER A 60 8.98 11.31 10.82
N ASN A 61 9.00 10.01 11.12
CA ASN A 61 10.05 9.40 11.95
C ASN A 61 11.43 9.50 11.30
N TYR A 62 11.51 9.30 9.99
CA TYR A 62 12.73 9.46 9.21
C TYR A 62 13.26 10.90 9.25
N ILE A 63 12.40 11.90 9.02
CA ILE A 63 12.77 13.33 9.05
C ILE A 63 13.23 13.76 10.45
N MET A 64 12.59 13.23 11.50
CA MET A 64 12.93 13.57 12.89
C MET A 64 14.18 12.86 13.42
N GLY A 65 14.85 12.01 12.62
CA GLY A 65 16.07 11.32 13.01
C GLY A 65 15.88 10.40 14.22
N GLN A 66 14.65 9.97 14.50
CA GLN A 66 14.42 8.91 15.48
C GLN A 66 14.91 7.63 14.83
N GLU A 67 15.95 7.01 15.39
CA GLU A 67 16.44 5.69 15.01
C GLU A 67 15.38 4.61 15.31
N THR A 68 14.24 4.68 14.63
CA THR A 68 13.50 3.47 14.32
C THR A 68 14.35 2.78 13.28
N GLU A 69 15.23 1.87 13.72
CA GLU A 69 15.78 0.87 12.82
C GLU A 69 14.61 0.35 11.98
N PRO A 70 14.66 0.47 10.64
CA PRO A 70 13.57 0.02 9.81
C PRO A 70 13.45 -1.48 10.00
N SER A 71 12.48 -1.93 10.79
CA SER A 71 12.10 -3.33 10.92
C SER A 71 11.32 -3.75 9.68
N GLY A 72 11.98 -3.69 8.52
CA GLY A 72 11.38 -3.91 7.22
C GLY A 72 12.27 -3.34 6.12
N ASP A 73 12.61 -4.19 5.16
CA ASP A 73 13.41 -3.96 3.96
C ASP A 73 13.53 -2.48 3.53
N THR A 74 14.76 -1.94 3.61
CA THR A 74 15.13 -0.54 3.31
C THR A 74 15.23 -0.24 1.81
N SER A 75 14.82 -1.16 0.94
CA SER A 75 14.95 -1.03 -0.52
C SER A 75 14.09 0.06 -1.16
N PHE A 76 13.28 0.81 -0.41
CA PHE A 76 12.28 1.74 -0.97
C PHE A 76 12.42 3.22 -0.63
N VAL A 77 13.53 3.65 -0.06
CA VAL A 77 13.79 5.09 0.06
C VAL A 77 14.64 5.56 -1.10
N SER A 78 14.00 5.87 -2.24
CA SER A 78 14.63 6.70 -3.28
C SER A 78 14.16 8.14 -3.09
N PHE A 79 15.04 8.98 -2.54
CA PHE A 79 14.94 10.42 -2.69
C PHE A 79 15.61 10.78 -4.01
N SER A 80 14.83 11.30 -4.95
CA SER A 80 15.34 12.07 -6.09
C SER A 80 16.05 13.34 -5.63
#